data_AF-A0A929HDD1-F1
#
_entry.id   AF-A0A929HDD1-F1
#
_cell.length_a   1.000
_cell.length_b   1.000
_cell.length_c   1.000
_cell.angle_alpha   90.00
_cell.angle_beta   90.00
_cell.angle_gamma   90.00
#
_symmetry.space_group_name_H-M   'P 1'
#
loop_
_entity.id
_entity.type
_entity.pdbx_description
1 polymer ?
#
loop_
_entity_poly.entity_id
_entity_poly.type
_entity_poly.pdbx_seq_one_letter_code
_entity_poly.pdbx_strand_id
1 'polypeptide(L)'
;LEDMAYPLHLGVTEAGDGPEGRIKSVVGMAPLLLESMGDTIRVSLTEPPEMELPVAAQIISLFPKPKALPYHPFKGLAWDPFSFSRRKSLSVSGLGKGSRVKIISSEPPDPTVDLKPANLDGLIVLYDAWVKEPLVLESGEKILLVERGTNSIQEIKARLNHFCAANANAPILFKTSSDTLDPDQFQIQLAGELGALLVDGMLDGVWVENPHLTQSLINETILNILQAAGARITKTEYIACPSCGRTHFDILTRLKEIRSATSHLTTLKIGVMGCIVNGPGEMADADYGYVGAGPGRVSIYKGREARIRNIPEKEALEALIKLVKSEGDWIDP
;
A
#
# COMPACT_ATOMS: atom_id res chain seq x y z
N LEU A 1 15.17 -8.65 22.01
CA LEU A 1 13.72 -8.93 21.91
C LEU A 1 13.33 -9.58 23.22
N GLU A 2 12.48 -8.94 24.02
CA GLU A 2 12.29 -9.19 25.46
C GLU A 2 11.50 -10.48 25.82
N ASP A 3 11.63 -11.60 25.09
CA ASP A 3 10.96 -12.89 25.42
C ASP A 3 9.46 -12.77 25.80
N MET A 4 8.77 -11.74 25.30
CA MET A 4 7.41 -11.43 25.71
C MET A 4 6.40 -12.26 24.92
N ALA A 5 5.79 -13.24 25.59
CA ALA A 5 4.72 -14.09 25.07
C ALA A 5 3.33 -13.47 25.32
N TYR A 6 3.09 -12.25 24.83
CA TYR A 6 1.77 -11.61 24.90
C TYR A 6 1.00 -11.77 23.58
N PRO A 7 -0.34 -11.93 23.63
CA PRO A 7 -1.15 -11.90 22.44
C PRO A 7 -0.98 -10.58 21.67
N LEU A 8 -0.83 -10.68 20.35
CA LEU A 8 -0.68 -9.53 19.46
C LEU A 8 -2.05 -9.12 18.89
N HIS A 9 -2.40 -7.85 19.08
CA HIS A 9 -3.52 -7.22 18.39
C HIS A 9 -3.00 -6.49 17.15
N LEU A 10 -3.51 -6.83 15.97
CA LEU A 10 -3.17 -6.16 14.72
C LEU A 10 -4.30 -5.24 14.27
N GLY A 11 -3.94 -4.08 13.74
CA GLY A 11 -4.89 -3.21 13.08
C GLY A 11 -4.15 -2.08 12.40
N VAL A 12 -4.66 -1.70 11.23
CA VAL A 12 -4.24 -0.46 10.56
C VAL A 12 -5.19 0.63 11.03
N THR A 13 -4.65 1.68 11.65
CA THR A 13 -5.44 2.86 12.00
C THR A 13 -5.63 3.73 10.77
N GLU A 14 -6.74 4.47 10.74
CA GLU A 14 -7.05 5.47 9.69
C GLU A 14 -6.90 4.91 8.27
N ALA A 15 -7.45 3.70 8.04
CA ALA A 15 -7.35 3.08 6.73
C ALA A 15 -8.11 3.89 5.66
N GLY A 16 -9.12 4.66 6.07
CA GLY A 16 -9.99 5.43 5.18
C GLY A 16 -11.33 4.73 4.95
N ASP A 17 -11.98 5.05 3.85
CA ASP A 17 -13.29 4.53 3.46
C ASP A 17 -13.25 3.72 2.15
N GLY A 18 -14.28 2.87 1.96
CA GLY A 18 -14.50 2.17 0.71
C GLY A 18 -13.39 1.17 0.35
N PRO A 19 -13.18 0.90 -0.96
CA PRO A 19 -12.18 -0.08 -1.41
C PRO A 19 -10.75 0.28 -1.02
N GLU A 20 -10.40 1.57 -1.02
CA GLU A 20 -9.06 2.06 -0.62
C GLU A 20 -8.75 1.71 0.83
N GLY A 21 -9.70 1.94 1.75
CA GLY A 21 -9.53 1.60 3.17
C GLY A 21 -9.45 0.11 3.42
N ARG A 22 -10.19 -0.69 2.65
CA ARG A 22 -10.08 -2.15 2.69
C ARG A 22 -8.69 -2.59 2.23
N ILE A 23 -8.23 -2.14 1.06
CA ILE A 23 -6.90 -2.44 0.52
C ILE A 23 -5.79 -2.05 1.51
N LYS A 24 -5.84 -0.84 2.08
CA LYS A 24 -4.84 -0.37 3.04
C LYS A 24 -4.81 -1.22 4.31
N SER A 25 -5.98 -1.64 4.79
CA SER A 25 -6.09 -2.59 5.92
C SER A 25 -5.44 -3.92 5.59
N VAL A 26 -5.72 -4.50 4.41
CA VAL A 26 -5.11 -5.77 4.00
C VAL A 26 -3.60 -5.64 3.86
N VAL A 27 -3.12 -4.64 3.11
CA VAL A 27 -1.69 -4.43 2.84
C VAL A 27 -0.89 -4.27 4.14
N GLY A 28 -1.40 -3.54 5.12
CA GLY A 28 -0.71 -3.36 6.40
C GLY A 28 -0.71 -4.59 7.31
N MET A 29 -1.71 -5.48 7.21
CA MET A 29 -1.80 -6.67 8.06
C MET A 29 -1.25 -7.94 7.41
N ALA A 30 -1.33 -8.07 6.08
CA ALA A 30 -0.97 -9.29 5.36
C ALA A 30 0.46 -9.79 5.63
N PRO A 31 1.52 -8.95 5.63
CA PRO A 31 2.88 -9.43 5.92
C PRO A 31 2.97 -10.14 7.28
N LEU A 32 2.33 -9.58 8.31
CA LEU A 32 2.34 -10.11 9.66
C LEU A 32 1.50 -11.40 9.77
N LEU A 33 0.29 -11.39 9.22
CA LEU A 33 -0.61 -12.54 9.26
C LEU A 33 -0.03 -13.75 8.51
N LEU A 34 0.63 -13.53 7.37
CA LEU A 34 1.30 -14.59 6.59
C LEU A 34 2.44 -15.26 7.35
N GLU A 35 3.08 -14.52 8.26
CA GLU A 35 4.14 -14.99 9.15
C GLU A 35 3.59 -15.48 10.50
N SER A 36 2.27 -15.68 10.59
CA SER A 36 1.55 -16.16 11.79
C SER A 36 1.65 -15.22 13.00
N MET A 37 1.90 -13.93 12.76
CA MET A 37 1.83 -12.90 13.78
C MET A 37 0.42 -12.32 13.84
N GLY A 38 -0.15 -12.23 15.03
CA GLY A 38 -1.51 -11.74 15.26
C GLY A 38 -2.44 -12.79 15.88
N ASP A 39 -3.02 -12.43 17.01
CA ASP A 39 -4.00 -13.23 17.75
C ASP A 39 -5.41 -12.65 17.63
N THR A 40 -5.49 -11.33 17.50
CA THR A 40 -6.72 -10.62 17.20
C THR A 40 -6.45 -9.56 16.14
N ILE A 41 -7.45 -9.25 15.32
CA ILE A 41 -7.36 -8.15 14.36
C ILE A 41 -8.49 -7.14 14.56
N ARG A 42 -8.25 -5.90 14.14
CA ARG A 42 -9.27 -4.88 13.96
C ARG A 42 -9.04 -4.18 12.62
N VAL A 43 -10.09 -4.12 11.82
CA VAL A 43 -10.16 -3.23 10.64
C VAL A 43 -10.71 -1.89 11.13
N SER A 44 -10.07 -0.78 10.79
CA SER A 44 -10.51 0.55 11.23
C SER A 44 -10.88 1.42 10.03
N LEU A 45 -12.16 1.46 9.68
CA LEU A 45 -12.68 2.23 8.55
C LEU A 45 -13.29 3.55 9.04
N THR A 46 -13.36 4.54 8.16
CA THR A 46 -14.15 5.76 8.41
C THR A 46 -15.66 5.50 8.27
N GLU A 47 -16.04 4.37 7.66
CA GLU A 47 -17.41 3.88 7.50
C GLU A 47 -18.06 3.49 8.85
N PRO A 48 -19.39 3.24 8.88
CA PRO A 48 -20.05 2.71 10.07
C PRO A 48 -19.38 1.42 10.59
N PRO A 49 -19.26 1.21 11.92
CA PRO A 49 -18.52 0.08 12.50
C PRO A 49 -18.99 -1.30 12.06
N GLU A 50 -20.27 -1.46 11.71
CA GLU A 50 -20.82 -2.71 11.16
C GLU A 50 -20.15 -3.15 9.85
N MET A 51 -19.51 -2.22 9.14
CA MET A 51 -18.77 -2.49 7.91
C MET A 51 -17.36 -3.05 8.16
N GLU A 52 -16.82 -2.93 9.38
CA GLU A 52 -15.47 -3.41 9.71
C GLU A 52 -15.42 -4.94 9.84
N LEU A 53 -16.44 -5.55 10.44
CA LEU A 53 -16.47 -7.00 10.72
C LEU A 53 -16.45 -7.88 9.45
N PRO A 54 -17.25 -7.61 8.40
CA PRO A 54 -17.18 -8.39 7.16
C PRO A 54 -15.79 -8.38 6.52
N VAL A 55 -15.12 -7.22 6.55
CA VAL A 55 -13.75 -7.09 6.01
C VAL A 55 -12.76 -7.87 6.85
N ALA A 56 -12.85 -7.80 8.18
CA ALA A 56 -11.99 -8.57 9.07
C ALA A 56 -12.13 -10.08 8.81
N ALA A 57 -13.36 -10.58 8.64
CA ALA A 57 -13.62 -11.98 8.31
C ALA A 57 -13.02 -12.39 6.95
N GLN A 58 -13.14 -11.52 5.94
CA GLN A 58 -12.51 -11.75 4.63
C GLN A 58 -10.98 -11.78 4.73
N ILE A 59 -10.36 -10.88 5.48
CA ILE A 59 -8.90 -10.87 5.68
C ILE A 59 -8.42 -12.17 6.32
N ILE A 60 -9.07 -12.63 7.39
CA ILE A 60 -8.67 -13.86 8.09
C ILE A 60 -8.79 -15.08 7.17
N SER A 61 -9.80 -15.14 6.30
CA SER A 61 -9.99 -16.28 5.41
C SER A 61 -8.88 -16.42 4.36
N LEU A 62 -8.19 -15.32 4.03
CA LEU A 62 -7.06 -15.31 3.11
C LEU A 62 -5.74 -15.78 3.74
N PHE A 63 -5.62 -15.71 5.06
CA PHE A 63 -4.38 -15.97 5.78
C PHE A 63 -4.56 -17.04 6.86
N PRO A 64 -4.89 -18.29 6.48
CA PRO A 64 -4.92 -19.38 7.44
C PRO A 64 -3.53 -19.57 8.07
N LYS A 65 -3.44 -19.71 9.39
CA LYS A 65 -2.17 -19.93 10.09
C LYS A 65 -1.50 -21.22 9.59
N PRO A 66 -0.33 -21.16 8.92
CA PRO A 66 0.37 -22.35 8.47
C PRO A 66 0.89 -23.17 9.66
N LYS A 67 1.07 -24.48 9.46
CA LYS A 67 1.70 -25.37 10.45
C LYS A 67 3.18 -25.02 10.68
N ALA A 68 3.86 -24.60 9.63
CA ALA A 68 5.26 -24.16 9.64
C ALA A 68 5.49 -23.22 8.44
N LEU A 69 6.43 -22.28 8.59
CA LEU A 69 6.87 -21.41 7.50
C LEU A 69 8.00 -22.10 6.69
N PRO A 70 8.07 -21.91 5.36
CA PRO A 70 9.14 -22.47 4.53
C PRO A 70 10.48 -21.72 4.66
N TYR A 71 10.52 -20.65 5.46
CA TYR A 71 11.70 -19.87 5.80
C TYR A 71 11.60 -19.38 7.25
N HIS A 72 12.72 -18.92 7.83
CA HIS A 72 12.70 -18.27 9.14
C HIS A 72 12.42 -16.76 8.95
N PRO A 73 11.34 -16.20 9.52
CA PRO A 73 10.88 -14.84 9.21
C PRO A 73 11.84 -13.73 9.66
N PHE A 74 12.77 -14.03 10.57
CA PHE A 74 13.73 -13.04 11.09
C PHE A 74 15.22 -13.38 10.90
N LYS A 75 15.56 -14.51 10.29
CA LYS A 75 16.95 -15.00 10.23
C LYS A 75 17.23 -15.62 8.87
N GLY A 76 18.44 -15.41 8.36
CA GLY A 76 18.84 -15.91 7.04
C GLY A 76 18.07 -15.24 5.89
N LEU A 77 17.52 -14.05 6.14
CA LEU A 77 16.92 -13.23 5.10
C LEU A 77 18.02 -12.44 4.38
N ALA A 78 17.85 -12.27 3.07
CA ALA A 78 18.72 -11.47 2.20
C ALA A 78 18.50 -9.95 2.37
N TRP A 79 17.51 -9.55 3.17
CA TRP A 79 17.19 -8.18 3.55
C TRP A 79 17.03 -8.05 5.06
N ASP A 80 17.05 -6.82 5.56
CA ASP A 80 16.76 -6.51 6.97
C ASP A 80 15.24 -6.48 7.19
N PRO A 81 14.66 -7.37 8.01
CA PRO A 81 13.23 -7.35 8.29
C PRO A 81 12.80 -6.26 9.29
N PHE A 82 13.75 -5.57 9.94
CA PHE A 82 13.47 -4.55 10.95
C PHE A 82 13.63 -3.12 10.42
N SER A 83 14.39 -2.94 9.33
CA SER A 83 14.61 -1.65 8.70
C SER A 83 14.22 -1.71 7.23
N PHE A 84 13.23 -0.90 6.85
CA PHE A 84 12.84 -0.82 5.45
C PHE A 84 13.97 -0.23 4.59
N SER A 85 14.40 -0.98 3.59
CA SER A 85 15.27 -0.49 2.53
C SER A 85 14.83 -1.10 1.21
N ARG A 86 14.55 -0.23 0.23
CA ARG A 86 14.24 -0.70 -1.11
C ARG A 86 15.45 -1.34 -1.77
N ARG A 87 15.27 -2.52 -2.37
CA ARG A 87 16.31 -3.22 -3.12
C ARG A 87 16.78 -2.36 -4.31
N LYS A 88 18.09 -2.22 -4.49
CA LYS A 88 18.69 -1.47 -5.60
C LYS A 88 19.15 -2.43 -6.69
N SER A 89 18.37 -2.54 -7.75
CA SER A 89 18.68 -3.32 -8.95
C SER A 89 19.22 -2.44 -10.08
N LEU A 90 19.83 -3.08 -11.08
CA LEU A 90 20.16 -2.48 -12.38
C LEU A 90 18.90 -2.13 -13.16
N SER A 91 19.02 -1.20 -14.10
CA SER A 91 17.90 -0.82 -14.95
C SER A 91 17.81 -1.68 -16.19
N VAL A 92 16.70 -2.39 -16.37
CA VAL A 92 16.42 -3.19 -17.58
C VAL A 92 15.03 -2.85 -18.08
N SER A 93 14.90 -2.35 -19.31
CA SER A 93 13.62 -1.82 -19.85
C SER A 93 12.95 -0.77 -18.93
N GLY A 94 13.78 -0.04 -18.18
CA GLY A 94 13.32 0.93 -17.18
C GLY A 94 12.79 0.34 -15.87
N LEU A 95 12.68 -0.98 -15.70
CA LEU A 95 12.50 -1.61 -14.38
C LEU A 95 13.80 -1.48 -13.57
N GLY A 96 13.71 -1.32 -12.25
CA GLY A 96 14.87 -1.25 -11.36
C GLY A 96 15.45 0.15 -11.10
N LYS A 97 16.69 0.23 -10.63
CA LYS A 97 17.42 1.48 -10.27
C LYS A 97 16.73 2.34 -9.19
N GLY A 98 15.89 1.73 -8.35
CA GLY A 98 15.08 2.47 -7.38
C GLY A 98 13.98 3.34 -8.00
N SER A 99 13.72 3.20 -9.31
CA SER A 99 12.55 3.80 -9.97
C SER A 99 11.26 3.23 -9.40
N ARG A 100 10.15 3.97 -9.36
CA ARG A 100 8.85 3.50 -8.80
C ARG A 100 8.48 2.11 -9.34
N VAL A 101 7.83 1.27 -8.51
CA VAL A 101 7.38 -0.06 -8.97
C VAL A 101 6.47 0.11 -10.18
N LYS A 102 6.82 -0.58 -11.28
CA LYS A 102 6.10 -0.47 -12.55
C LYS A 102 4.98 -1.48 -12.68
N ILE A 103 3.97 -1.11 -13.44
CA ILE A 103 2.85 -1.97 -13.79
C ILE A 103 3.07 -2.50 -15.20
N ILE A 104 2.95 -3.81 -15.37
CA ILE A 104 2.94 -4.46 -16.68
C ILE A 104 1.48 -4.73 -17.05
N SER A 105 1.03 -4.14 -18.16
CA SER A 105 -0.38 -4.16 -18.55
C SER A 105 -0.53 -4.03 -20.07
N SER A 106 -1.59 -4.63 -20.63
CA SER A 106 -1.96 -4.42 -22.04
C SER A 106 -2.35 -2.96 -22.31
N GLU A 107 -2.93 -2.30 -21.31
CA GLU A 107 -3.33 -0.89 -21.29
C GLU A 107 -2.65 -0.19 -20.10
N PRO A 108 -1.35 0.16 -20.17
CA PRO A 108 -0.63 0.74 -19.04
C PRO A 108 -1.30 2.03 -18.53
N PRO A 109 -1.44 2.21 -17.19
CA PRO A 109 -2.09 3.39 -16.64
C PRO A 109 -1.31 4.68 -16.89
N ASP A 110 0.03 4.60 -16.92
CA ASP A 110 0.90 5.68 -17.38
C ASP A 110 1.84 5.14 -18.47
N PRO A 111 1.55 5.34 -19.76
CA PRO A 111 2.38 4.83 -20.86
C PRO A 111 3.80 5.40 -20.91
N THR A 112 4.11 6.45 -20.15
CA THR A 112 5.47 7.03 -20.09
C THR A 112 6.36 6.33 -19.06
N VAL A 113 5.74 5.65 -18.08
CA VAL A 113 6.44 4.99 -16.96
C VAL A 113 6.23 3.47 -16.99
N ASP A 114 5.00 3.04 -17.16
CA ASP A 114 4.55 1.65 -17.12
C ASP A 114 4.73 0.96 -18.48
N LEU A 115 4.73 -0.38 -18.48
CA LEU A 115 5.19 -1.16 -19.63
C LEU A 115 4.09 -2.08 -20.16
N LYS A 116 4.16 -2.37 -21.46
CA LYS A 116 3.40 -3.46 -22.07
C LYS A 116 4.20 -4.77 -22.01
N PRO A 117 3.54 -5.94 -22.05
CA PRO A 117 4.22 -7.23 -22.12
C PRO A 117 5.29 -7.31 -23.22
N ALA A 118 5.01 -6.78 -24.41
CA ALA A 118 5.95 -6.76 -25.54
C ALA A 118 7.26 -5.97 -25.26
N ASN A 119 7.25 -5.05 -24.28
CA ASN A 119 8.47 -4.35 -23.87
C ASN A 119 9.45 -5.24 -23.08
N LEU A 120 9.04 -6.47 -22.75
CA LEU A 120 9.83 -7.44 -21.97
C LEU A 120 10.30 -8.63 -22.82
N ASP A 121 10.00 -8.64 -24.13
CA ASP A 121 10.33 -9.75 -25.03
C ASP A 121 11.84 -10.02 -25.05
N GLY A 122 12.21 -11.27 -24.75
CA GLY A 122 13.60 -11.70 -24.67
C GLY A 122 14.37 -11.20 -23.44
N LEU A 123 13.77 -10.43 -22.53
CA LEU A 123 14.43 -9.91 -21.32
C LEU A 123 14.16 -10.77 -20.08
N ILE A 124 13.10 -11.56 -20.10
CA ILE A 124 12.63 -12.34 -18.95
C ILE A 124 13.41 -13.65 -18.79
N VAL A 125 13.78 -13.95 -17.54
CA VAL A 125 14.25 -15.26 -17.08
C VAL A 125 13.34 -15.73 -15.96
N LEU A 126 12.72 -16.90 -16.12
CA LEU A 126 11.89 -17.52 -15.08
C LEU A 126 12.74 -17.97 -13.89
N TYR A 127 12.19 -17.90 -12.68
CA TYR A 127 12.87 -18.35 -11.46
C TYR A 127 13.44 -19.78 -11.58
N ASP A 128 12.66 -20.74 -12.06
CA ASP A 128 13.11 -22.14 -12.17
C ASP A 128 14.19 -22.34 -13.24
N ALA A 129 14.25 -21.46 -14.25
CA ALA A 129 15.33 -21.45 -15.24
C ALA A 129 16.61 -20.85 -14.63
N TRP A 130 16.49 -19.73 -13.90
CA TRP A 130 17.60 -19.12 -13.18
C TRP A 130 18.24 -20.07 -12.16
N VAL A 131 17.44 -20.87 -11.43
CA VAL A 131 17.97 -21.88 -10.49
C VAL A 131 18.89 -22.89 -11.19
N LYS A 132 18.62 -23.23 -12.45
CA LYS A 132 19.44 -24.16 -13.24
C LYS A 132 20.69 -23.49 -13.82
N GLU A 133 20.59 -22.22 -14.17
CA GLU A 133 21.69 -21.44 -14.77
C GLU A 133 21.79 -20.04 -14.12
N PRO A 134 22.39 -19.91 -12.92
CA PRO A 134 22.39 -18.65 -12.17
C PRO A 134 23.09 -17.49 -12.87
N LEU A 135 24.10 -17.79 -13.69
CA LEU A 135 24.93 -16.81 -14.41
C LEU A 135 24.13 -16.01 -15.46
N VAL A 136 22.96 -16.50 -15.90
CA VAL A 136 22.14 -15.85 -16.94
C VAL A 136 21.65 -14.45 -16.54
N LEU A 137 21.57 -14.15 -15.24
CA LEU A 137 21.16 -12.86 -14.69
C LEU A 137 22.35 -11.99 -14.24
N GLU A 138 23.60 -12.43 -14.42
CA GLU A 138 24.78 -11.64 -14.02
C GLU A 138 25.16 -10.57 -15.04
N SER A 139 24.75 -10.70 -16.31
CA SER A 139 25.04 -9.69 -17.35
C SER A 139 24.40 -8.32 -17.07
N GLY A 140 23.37 -8.28 -16.22
CA GLY A 140 22.63 -7.06 -15.90
C GLY A 140 21.65 -6.60 -16.98
N GLU A 141 21.39 -7.43 -17.99
CA GLU A 141 20.51 -7.12 -19.14
C GLU A 141 19.16 -7.84 -19.08
N LYS A 142 18.95 -8.66 -18.05
CA LYS A 142 17.80 -9.55 -17.92
C LYS A 142 17.04 -9.29 -16.62
N ILE A 143 15.80 -9.74 -16.60
CA ILE A 143 14.84 -9.53 -15.52
C ILE A 143 14.44 -10.88 -14.96
N LEU A 144 14.46 -11.03 -13.63
CA LEU A 144 13.88 -12.20 -13.01
C LEU A 144 12.35 -12.08 -13.03
N LEU A 145 11.68 -13.07 -13.59
CA LEU A 145 10.24 -13.26 -13.43
C LEU A 145 9.95 -14.33 -12.39
N VAL A 146 9.23 -13.95 -11.35
CA VAL A 146 8.69 -14.86 -10.34
C VAL A 146 7.19 -14.93 -10.52
N GLU A 147 6.70 -16.08 -10.97
CA GLU A 147 5.27 -16.32 -11.13
C GLU A 147 4.69 -16.91 -9.85
N ARG A 148 3.50 -16.44 -9.44
CA ARG A 148 2.74 -17.05 -8.36
C ARG A 148 2.44 -18.51 -8.66
N GLY A 149 1.79 -18.78 -9.80
CA GLY A 149 1.27 -20.09 -10.14
C GLY A 149 0.42 -20.66 -9.00
N THR A 150 0.72 -21.90 -8.58
CA THR A 150 0.07 -22.56 -7.44
C THR A 150 0.81 -22.35 -6.11
N ASN A 151 1.92 -21.60 -6.10
CA ASN A 151 2.71 -21.37 -4.90
C ASN A 151 1.97 -20.42 -3.95
N SER A 152 2.07 -20.69 -2.66
CA SER A 152 1.72 -19.77 -1.59
C SER A 152 2.63 -18.54 -1.59
N ILE A 153 2.17 -17.43 -1.00
CA ILE A 153 3.00 -16.24 -0.85
C ILE A 153 4.25 -16.50 0.00
N GLN A 154 4.17 -17.39 1.00
CA GLN A 154 5.33 -17.79 1.79
C GLN A 154 6.38 -18.51 0.95
N GLU A 155 5.97 -19.37 0.01
CA GLU A 155 6.90 -20.01 -0.95
C GLU A 155 7.51 -18.98 -1.90
N ILE A 156 6.71 -17.99 -2.37
CA ILE A 156 7.24 -16.87 -3.16
C ILE A 156 8.28 -16.07 -2.37
N LYS A 157 8.02 -15.75 -1.10
CA LYS A 157 9.00 -15.09 -0.23
C LYS A 157 10.28 -15.91 -0.07
N ALA A 158 10.17 -17.24 0.08
CA ALA A 158 11.35 -18.11 0.13
C ALA A 158 12.16 -18.09 -1.19
N ARG A 159 11.49 -18.10 -2.35
CA ARG A 159 12.14 -17.95 -3.67
C ARG A 159 12.85 -16.61 -3.80
N LEU A 160 12.20 -15.52 -3.39
CA LEU A 160 12.80 -14.18 -3.39
C LEU A 160 14.00 -14.10 -2.46
N ASN A 161 13.92 -14.71 -1.27
CA ASN A 161 15.04 -14.77 -0.34
C ASN A 161 16.25 -15.50 -0.94
N HIS A 162 16.03 -16.67 -1.52
CA HIS A 162 17.08 -17.42 -2.19
C HIS A 162 17.71 -16.61 -3.34
N PHE A 163 16.87 -15.97 -4.16
CA PHE A 163 17.35 -15.14 -5.25
C PHE A 163 18.16 -13.94 -4.77
N CYS A 164 17.63 -13.15 -3.84
CA CYS A 164 18.29 -11.94 -3.35
C CYS A 164 19.61 -12.25 -2.62
N ALA A 165 19.75 -13.43 -2.01
CA ALA A 165 21.00 -13.88 -1.41
C ALA A 165 22.10 -14.17 -2.45
N ALA A 166 21.71 -14.59 -3.66
CA ALA A 166 22.62 -14.95 -4.74
C ALA A 166 22.83 -13.83 -5.77
N ASN A 167 21.84 -12.95 -5.97
CA ASN A 167 21.86 -11.91 -6.99
C ASN A 167 21.26 -10.59 -6.48
N ALA A 168 22.13 -9.59 -6.31
CA ALA A 168 21.75 -8.26 -5.85
C ALA A 168 21.26 -7.34 -6.98
N ASN A 169 21.49 -7.70 -8.24
CA ASN A 169 21.51 -6.73 -9.34
C ASN A 169 20.29 -6.82 -10.26
N ALA A 170 19.82 -8.02 -10.63
CA ALA A 170 18.77 -8.11 -11.65
C ALA A 170 17.42 -7.62 -11.07
N PRO A 171 16.64 -6.84 -11.82
CA PRO A 171 15.33 -6.41 -11.37
C PRO A 171 14.36 -7.58 -11.24
N ILE A 172 13.41 -7.46 -10.31
CA ILE A 172 12.44 -8.51 -9.99
C ILE A 172 11.05 -8.09 -10.44
N LEU A 173 10.47 -8.90 -11.33
CA LEU A 173 9.08 -8.80 -11.76
C LEU A 173 8.28 -9.94 -11.13
N PHE A 174 7.21 -9.58 -10.42
CA PHE A 174 6.25 -10.56 -9.90
C PHE A 174 5.03 -10.65 -10.81
N LYS A 175 4.64 -11.87 -11.20
CA LYS A 175 3.44 -12.13 -12.00
C LYS A 175 2.45 -13.00 -11.24
N THR A 176 1.18 -12.58 -11.23
CA THR A 176 0.07 -13.34 -10.66
C THR A 176 -1.15 -13.29 -11.57
N SER A 177 -2.00 -14.30 -11.47
CA SER A 177 -3.27 -14.37 -12.19
C SER A 177 -4.39 -14.79 -11.26
N SER A 178 -5.59 -14.30 -11.50
CA SER A 178 -6.79 -14.63 -10.73
C SER A 178 -7.97 -14.86 -11.66
N ASP A 179 -8.78 -15.87 -11.34
CA ASP A 179 -10.01 -16.21 -12.08
C ASP A 179 -11.29 -15.79 -11.34
N THR A 180 -11.18 -15.06 -10.22
CA THR A 180 -12.41 -14.56 -9.56
C THR A 180 -13.14 -13.55 -10.46
N LEU A 181 -14.46 -13.67 -10.47
CA LEU A 181 -15.37 -12.74 -11.14
C LEU A 181 -15.79 -11.58 -10.23
N ASP A 182 -15.55 -11.70 -8.92
CA ASP A 182 -15.93 -10.71 -7.91
C ASP A 182 -14.82 -9.64 -7.76
N PRO A 183 -15.11 -8.37 -8.14
CA PRO A 183 -14.16 -7.27 -7.98
C PRO A 183 -13.67 -7.04 -6.55
N ASP A 184 -14.53 -7.23 -5.54
CA ASP A 184 -14.17 -6.98 -4.14
C ASP A 184 -13.25 -8.08 -3.63
N GLN A 185 -13.58 -9.34 -3.97
CA GLN A 185 -12.72 -10.48 -3.68
C GLN A 185 -11.35 -10.35 -4.37
N PHE A 186 -11.33 -9.94 -5.64
CA PHE A 186 -10.10 -9.71 -6.40
C PHE A 186 -9.20 -8.68 -5.71
N GLN A 187 -9.77 -7.54 -5.32
CA GLN A 187 -9.02 -6.46 -4.67
C GLN A 187 -8.39 -6.89 -3.36
N ILE A 188 -9.15 -7.58 -2.49
CA ILE A 188 -8.66 -8.01 -1.18
C ILE A 188 -7.62 -9.13 -1.33
N GLN A 189 -7.86 -10.10 -2.21
CA GLN A 189 -6.88 -11.16 -2.50
C GLN A 189 -5.57 -10.56 -3.01
N LEU A 190 -5.63 -9.75 -4.07
CA LEU A 190 -4.45 -9.14 -4.66
C LEU A 190 -3.72 -8.22 -3.67
N ALA A 191 -4.45 -7.46 -2.84
CA ALA A 191 -3.85 -6.63 -1.79
C ALA A 191 -3.07 -7.46 -0.77
N GLY A 192 -3.59 -8.63 -0.42
CA GLY A 192 -2.90 -9.56 0.46
C GLY A 192 -1.59 -10.09 -0.11
N GLU A 193 -1.64 -10.47 -1.38
CA GLU A 193 -0.49 -11.02 -2.11
C GLU A 193 0.61 -9.98 -2.31
N LEU A 194 0.25 -8.87 -2.94
CA LEU A 194 1.20 -7.83 -3.29
C LEU A 194 1.64 -7.05 -2.06
N GLY A 195 0.76 -6.78 -1.09
CA GLY A 195 1.13 -6.10 0.15
C GLY A 195 2.24 -6.82 0.88
N ALA A 196 2.15 -8.15 0.99
CA ALA A 196 3.17 -8.99 1.61
C ALA A 196 4.54 -8.93 0.92
N LEU A 197 4.57 -8.77 -0.40
CA LEU A 197 5.81 -8.75 -1.19
C LEU A 197 6.38 -7.33 -1.37
N LEU A 198 5.52 -6.32 -1.39
CA LEU A 198 5.91 -4.92 -1.58
C LEU A 198 6.49 -4.29 -0.32
N VAL A 199 5.98 -4.66 0.86
CA VAL A 199 6.47 -4.13 2.15
C VAL A 199 7.92 -4.55 2.41
N ASP A 200 8.35 -5.72 1.91
CA ASP A 200 9.76 -6.13 1.96
C ASP A 200 10.65 -5.32 0.99
N GLY A 201 10.07 -4.54 0.06
CA GLY A 201 10.82 -3.64 -0.83
C GLY A 201 11.61 -4.33 -1.94
N MET A 202 11.27 -5.59 -2.26
CA MET A 202 12.03 -6.43 -3.19
C MET A 202 11.60 -6.32 -4.66
N LEU A 203 10.35 -5.90 -4.92
CA LEU A 203 9.78 -5.90 -6.27
C LEU A 203 10.12 -4.60 -7.03
N ASP A 204 10.43 -4.75 -8.31
CA ASP A 204 10.64 -3.66 -9.26
C ASP A 204 9.44 -3.48 -10.21
N GLY A 205 8.67 -4.54 -10.43
CA GLY A 205 7.44 -4.48 -11.19
C GLY A 205 6.43 -5.55 -10.81
N VAL A 206 5.18 -5.32 -11.20
CA VAL A 206 4.06 -6.23 -11.00
C VAL A 206 3.30 -6.45 -12.32
N TRP A 207 2.92 -7.68 -12.58
CA TRP A 207 2.10 -8.09 -13.71
C TRP A 207 0.92 -8.89 -13.19
N VAL A 208 -0.29 -8.37 -13.34
CA VAL A 208 -1.51 -9.04 -12.88
C VAL A 208 -2.44 -9.30 -14.05
N GLU A 209 -2.95 -10.51 -14.14
CA GLU A 209 -3.90 -10.93 -15.16
C GLU A 209 -5.20 -11.43 -14.51
N ASN A 210 -6.35 -11.02 -15.06
CA ASN A 210 -7.64 -11.61 -14.74
C ASN A 210 -8.48 -11.59 -16.02
N PRO A 211 -8.94 -12.75 -16.54
CA PRO A 211 -9.65 -12.82 -17.82
C PRO A 211 -11.10 -12.32 -17.75
N HIS A 212 -11.64 -12.09 -16.55
CA HIS A 212 -13.05 -11.74 -16.33
C HIS A 212 -13.26 -10.27 -15.94
N LEU A 213 -12.22 -9.58 -15.49
CA LEU A 213 -12.27 -8.19 -15.06
C LEU A 213 -11.67 -7.26 -16.11
N THR A 214 -12.08 -5.98 -16.09
CA THR A 214 -11.54 -4.98 -17.01
C THR A 214 -10.10 -4.62 -16.64
N GLN A 215 -9.27 -4.32 -17.65
CA GLN A 215 -7.88 -3.90 -17.42
C GLN A 215 -7.80 -2.61 -16.58
N SER A 216 -8.76 -1.70 -16.74
CA SER A 216 -8.87 -0.49 -15.93
C SER A 216 -9.03 -0.80 -14.43
N LEU A 217 -9.92 -1.72 -14.06
CA LEU A 217 -10.12 -2.13 -12.67
C LEU A 217 -8.88 -2.80 -12.09
N ILE A 218 -8.22 -3.67 -12.88
CA ILE A 218 -6.97 -4.32 -12.47
C ILE A 218 -5.89 -3.28 -12.20
N ASN A 219 -5.67 -2.35 -13.14
CA ASN A 219 -4.68 -1.28 -13.00
C ASN A 219 -4.98 -0.39 -11.79
N GLU A 220 -6.23 0.02 -11.60
CA GLU A 220 -6.65 0.84 -10.46
C GLU A 220 -6.37 0.13 -9.13
N THR A 221 -6.71 -1.16 -9.05
CA THR A 221 -6.43 -1.99 -7.87
C THR A 221 -4.94 -2.03 -7.57
N ILE A 222 -4.09 -2.27 -8.58
CA ILE A 222 -2.64 -2.28 -8.42
C ILE A 222 -2.14 -0.91 -7.93
N LEU A 223 -2.60 0.19 -8.52
CA LEU A 223 -2.20 1.55 -8.10
C LEU A 223 -2.58 1.83 -6.64
N ASN A 224 -3.77 1.39 -6.20
CA ASN A 224 -4.23 1.51 -4.82
C ASN A 224 -3.34 0.69 -3.86
N ILE A 225 -2.98 -0.53 -4.24
CA ILE A 225 -2.07 -1.39 -3.46
C ILE A 225 -0.66 -0.78 -3.37
N LEU A 226 -0.12 -0.31 -4.49
CA LEU A 226 1.20 0.31 -4.53
C LEU A 226 1.25 1.59 -3.67
N GLN A 227 0.17 2.37 -3.65
CA GLN A 227 0.04 3.52 -2.77
C GLN A 227 -0.06 3.11 -1.30
N ALA A 228 -0.90 2.13 -0.97
CA ALA A 228 -1.05 1.61 0.40
C ALA A 228 0.25 1.02 0.95
N ALA A 229 1.06 0.37 0.10
CA ALA A 229 2.37 -0.17 0.47
C ALA A 229 3.49 0.89 0.51
N GLY A 230 3.20 2.14 0.14
CA GLY A 230 4.21 3.21 0.01
C GLY A 230 5.19 3.00 -1.15
N ALA A 231 4.94 2.04 -2.04
CA ALA A 231 5.80 1.69 -3.17
C ALA A 231 5.69 2.67 -4.35
N ARG A 232 4.52 3.30 -4.53
CA ARG A 232 4.27 4.34 -5.53
C ARG A 232 3.14 5.26 -5.08
N ILE A 233 3.41 6.56 -4.90
CA ILE A 233 2.37 7.55 -4.67
C ILE A 233 1.76 7.97 -6.01
N THR A 234 0.43 7.83 -6.14
CA THR A 234 -0.28 7.99 -7.42
C THR A 234 -1.34 9.09 -7.38
N LYS A 235 -1.92 9.35 -6.21
CA LYS A 235 -2.91 10.40 -5.96
C LYS A 235 -2.69 11.00 -4.57
N THR A 236 -3.43 12.07 -4.26
CA THR A 236 -3.50 12.57 -2.90
C THR A 236 -4.07 11.49 -1.97
N GLU A 237 -3.38 11.24 -0.86
CA GLU A 237 -3.81 10.31 0.18
C GLU A 237 -4.59 11.06 1.26
N TYR A 238 -5.70 10.49 1.70
CA TYR A 238 -6.49 11.03 2.80
C TYR A 238 -6.41 10.10 3.99
N ILE A 239 -5.98 10.65 5.12
CA ILE A 239 -5.84 9.93 6.37
C ILE A 239 -6.96 10.43 7.28
N ALA A 240 -7.91 9.59 7.65
CA ALA A 240 -9.05 10.01 8.45
C ALA A 240 -9.26 9.09 9.64
N CYS A 241 -9.48 9.68 10.82
CA CYS A 241 -9.78 8.89 12.00
C CYS A 241 -11.17 8.23 11.86
N PRO A 242 -11.37 7.04 12.45
CA PRO A 242 -12.71 6.49 12.62
C PRO A 242 -13.61 7.47 13.37
N SER A 243 -14.92 7.40 13.11
CA SER A 243 -15.86 8.17 13.91
C SER A 243 -15.90 7.66 15.36
N CYS A 244 -15.89 8.57 16.34
CA CYS A 244 -15.98 8.19 17.76
C CYS A 244 -16.71 9.28 18.57
N GLY A 245 -17.01 9.00 19.84
CA GLY A 245 -17.71 9.95 20.72
C GLY A 245 -16.94 11.25 21.05
N ARG A 246 -15.67 11.36 20.63
CA ARG A 246 -14.85 12.58 20.80
C ARG A 246 -14.91 13.51 19.59
N THR A 247 -15.45 13.04 18.48
CA THR A 247 -15.50 13.76 17.22
C THR A 247 -16.37 15.03 17.35
N HIS A 248 -15.86 16.17 16.85
CA HIS A 248 -16.53 17.47 16.96
C HIS A 248 -17.30 17.91 15.70
N PHE A 249 -17.22 17.18 14.61
CA PHE A 249 -17.91 17.43 13.34
C PHE A 249 -18.15 16.12 12.58
N ASP A 250 -19.03 16.10 11.58
CA ASP A 250 -19.21 14.92 10.75
C ASP A 250 -17.96 14.65 9.87
N ILE A 251 -17.14 13.68 10.26
CA ILE A 251 -15.89 13.35 9.56
C ILE A 251 -16.16 12.90 8.13
N LEU A 252 -17.22 12.12 7.89
CA LEU A 252 -17.53 11.59 6.56
C LEU A 252 -17.93 12.71 5.60
N THR A 253 -18.76 13.65 6.04
CA THR A 253 -19.11 14.84 5.26
C THR A 253 -17.87 15.67 4.96
N ARG A 254 -17.04 15.97 5.97
CA ARG A 254 -15.84 16.81 5.77
C ARG A 254 -14.77 16.14 4.91
N LEU A 255 -14.55 14.84 5.08
CA LEU A 255 -13.65 14.06 4.25
C LEU A 255 -14.08 14.11 2.78
N LYS A 256 -15.38 13.96 2.49
CA LYS A 256 -15.92 14.06 1.13
C LYS A 256 -15.73 15.44 0.52
N GLU A 257 -15.98 16.50 1.27
CA GLU A 257 -15.80 17.88 0.81
C GLU A 257 -14.32 18.20 0.54
N ILE A 258 -13.42 17.84 1.46
CA ILE A 258 -11.98 18.02 1.31
C ILE A 258 -11.49 17.23 0.09
N ARG A 259 -11.89 15.95 -0.03
CA ARG A 259 -11.54 15.10 -1.17
C ARG A 259 -12.04 15.69 -2.49
N SER A 260 -13.27 16.17 -2.55
CA SER A 260 -13.83 16.86 -3.73
C SER A 260 -13.02 18.10 -4.12
N ALA A 261 -12.59 18.88 -3.13
CA ALA A 261 -11.82 20.10 -3.35
C ALA A 261 -10.34 19.85 -3.73
N THR A 262 -9.77 18.69 -3.42
CA THR A 262 -8.31 18.45 -3.51
C THR A 262 -7.91 17.19 -4.29
N SER A 263 -8.87 16.44 -4.86
CA SER A 263 -8.60 15.17 -5.60
C SER A 263 -7.76 15.33 -6.87
N HIS A 264 -7.76 16.51 -7.48
CA HIS A 264 -6.94 16.83 -8.65
C HIS A 264 -5.46 17.03 -8.30
N LEU A 265 -5.16 17.32 -7.03
CA LEU A 265 -3.77 17.39 -6.55
C LEU A 265 -3.18 15.98 -6.54
N THR A 266 -1.88 15.91 -6.79
CA THR A 266 -1.12 14.66 -6.70
C THR A 266 -0.09 14.78 -5.60
N THR A 267 0.29 13.64 -5.00
CA THR A 267 1.40 13.50 -4.04
C THR A 267 1.23 14.03 -2.63
N LEU A 268 0.14 14.72 -2.30
CA LEU A 268 -0.11 15.20 -0.95
C LEU A 268 -0.73 14.13 -0.04
N LYS A 269 -0.46 14.23 1.25
CA LYS A 269 -1.15 13.51 2.33
C LYS A 269 -1.95 14.50 3.17
N ILE A 270 -3.25 14.31 3.27
CA ILE A 270 -4.15 15.21 4.00
C ILE A 270 -4.85 14.44 5.12
N GLY A 271 -4.56 14.81 6.36
CA GLY A 271 -5.20 14.29 7.57
C GLY A 271 -6.54 14.99 7.87
N VAL A 272 -7.59 14.23 8.19
CA VAL A 272 -8.91 14.74 8.59
C VAL A 272 -9.31 14.08 9.92
N MET A 273 -9.14 14.81 11.00
CA MET A 273 -9.22 14.29 12.37
C MET A 273 -10.34 14.95 13.16
N GLY A 274 -11.21 14.12 13.74
CA GLY A 274 -12.41 14.58 14.45
C GLY A 274 -12.15 15.30 15.77
N CYS A 275 -10.97 15.12 16.39
CA CYS A 275 -10.65 15.71 17.69
C CYS A 275 -9.16 16.03 17.84
N ILE A 276 -8.86 16.91 18.80
CA ILE A 276 -7.49 17.36 19.11
C ILE A 276 -6.68 16.30 19.89
N VAL A 277 -7.34 15.31 20.49
CA VAL A 277 -6.73 14.39 21.44
C VAL A 277 -5.73 13.46 20.74
N ASN A 278 -6.21 12.68 19.77
CA ASN A 278 -5.35 11.80 18.97
C ASN A 278 -5.00 12.41 17.61
N GLY A 279 -5.81 13.35 17.11
CA GLY A 279 -5.71 13.86 15.75
C GLY A 279 -4.30 14.31 15.33
N PRO A 280 -3.58 15.14 16.12
CA PRO A 280 -2.22 15.54 15.78
C PRO A 280 -1.21 14.40 15.68
N GLY A 281 -1.41 13.32 16.46
CA GLY A 281 -0.54 12.13 16.42
C GLY A 281 -0.87 11.20 15.27
N GLU A 282 -2.16 10.98 15.03
CA GLU A 282 -2.71 10.17 13.92
C GLU A 282 -2.27 10.73 12.56
N MET A 283 -2.33 12.05 12.37
CA MET A 283 -1.92 12.70 11.11
C MET A 283 -0.44 13.10 11.07
N ALA A 284 0.42 12.58 11.96
CA ALA A 284 1.78 13.09 12.14
C ALA A 284 2.68 12.99 10.88
N ASP A 285 2.30 12.13 9.94
CA ASP A 285 2.96 11.90 8.65
C ASP A 285 2.20 12.52 7.46
N ALA A 286 1.16 13.30 7.72
CA ALA A 286 0.42 14.05 6.71
C ALA A 286 1.13 15.39 6.39
N ASP A 287 1.05 15.83 5.15
CA ASP A 287 1.53 17.16 4.74
C ASP A 287 0.64 18.26 5.28
N TYR A 288 -0.68 18.01 5.30
CA TYR A 288 -1.68 18.95 5.79
C TYR A 288 -2.66 18.26 6.75
N GLY A 289 -3.19 19.02 7.70
CA GLY A 289 -4.14 18.49 8.67
C GLY A 289 -5.36 19.38 8.87
N TYR A 290 -6.53 18.78 8.92
CA TYR A 290 -7.80 19.37 9.34
C TYR A 290 -8.23 18.71 10.65
N VAL A 291 -8.08 19.40 11.79
CA VAL A 291 -8.26 18.80 13.11
C VAL A 291 -9.31 19.53 13.94
N GLY A 292 -10.27 18.79 14.48
CA GLY A 292 -11.28 19.32 15.41
C GLY A 292 -10.63 19.88 16.67
N ALA A 293 -10.83 21.17 16.93
CA ALA A 293 -10.27 21.87 18.11
C ALA A 293 -11.30 22.04 19.24
N GLY A 294 -12.57 21.81 18.94
CA GLY A 294 -13.70 21.91 19.87
C GLY A 294 -15.02 22.01 19.10
N PRO A 295 -16.17 22.16 19.79
CA PRO A 295 -17.47 22.28 19.13
C PRO A 295 -17.51 23.42 18.09
N GLY A 296 -17.74 23.07 16.82
CA GLY A 296 -17.77 24.02 15.70
C GLY A 296 -16.44 24.71 15.38
N ARG A 297 -15.32 24.17 15.89
CA ARG A 297 -13.98 24.76 15.78
C ARG A 297 -12.97 23.78 15.22
N VAL A 298 -12.12 24.26 14.32
CA VAL A 298 -11.10 23.47 13.63
C VAL A 298 -9.76 24.20 13.66
N SER A 299 -8.67 23.44 13.64
CA SER A 299 -7.32 23.97 13.40
C SER A 299 -6.72 23.30 12.16
N ILE A 300 -6.01 24.09 11.36
CA ILE A 300 -5.33 23.65 10.14
C ILE A 300 -3.82 23.54 10.40
N TYR A 301 -3.23 22.45 9.95
CA TYR A 301 -1.82 22.10 10.17
C TYR A 301 -1.05 21.97 8.86
N LYS A 302 0.26 22.26 8.91
CA LYS A 302 1.27 21.88 7.91
C LYS A 302 2.27 20.97 8.62
N GLY A 303 2.34 19.70 8.21
CA GLY A 303 3.00 18.67 8.97
C GLY A 303 2.44 18.61 10.40
N ARG A 304 3.33 18.70 11.38
CA ARG A 304 2.98 18.69 12.82
C ARG A 304 2.68 20.08 13.39
N GLU A 305 2.85 21.15 12.61
CA GLU A 305 2.68 22.52 13.09
C GLU A 305 1.27 23.04 12.83
N ALA A 306 0.56 23.47 13.88
CA ALA A 306 -0.72 24.16 13.75
C ALA A 306 -0.52 25.59 13.22
N ARG A 307 -0.83 25.81 11.96
CA ARG A 307 -0.66 27.10 11.26
C ARG A 307 -1.82 28.04 11.50
N ILE A 308 -3.04 27.50 11.53
CA ILE A 308 -4.26 28.26 11.74
C ILE A 308 -5.02 27.57 12.87
N ARG A 309 -5.26 28.27 13.98
CA ARG A 309 -5.83 27.67 15.19
C ARG A 309 -7.26 28.16 15.44
N ASN A 310 -8.12 27.23 15.85
CA ASN A 310 -9.43 27.51 16.44
C ASN A 310 -10.37 28.39 15.59
N ILE A 311 -10.38 28.15 14.27
CA ILE A 311 -11.28 28.85 13.34
C ILE A 311 -12.65 28.18 13.28
N PRO A 312 -13.71 28.91 12.89
CA PRO A 312 -15.02 28.32 12.65
C PRO A 312 -14.94 27.21 11.59
N GLU A 313 -15.60 26.07 11.84
CA GLU A 313 -15.62 24.91 10.92
C GLU A 313 -16.03 25.30 9.49
N LYS A 314 -16.99 26.22 9.36
CA LYS A 314 -17.51 26.71 8.07
C LYS A 314 -16.46 27.40 7.20
N GLU A 315 -15.41 27.96 7.80
CA GLU A 315 -14.33 28.67 7.10
C GLU A 315 -13.10 27.77 6.90
N ALA A 316 -13.08 26.59 7.52
CA ALA A 316 -11.88 25.78 7.66
C ALA A 316 -11.43 25.11 6.35
N LEU A 317 -12.37 24.68 5.49
CA LEU A 317 -12.02 24.14 4.18
C LEU A 317 -11.34 25.20 3.29
N GLU A 318 -11.87 26.42 3.27
CA GLU A 318 -11.28 27.53 2.52
C GLU A 318 -9.90 27.90 3.07
N ALA A 319 -9.75 27.90 4.39
CA ALA A 319 -8.47 28.12 5.05
C ALA A 319 -7.43 27.04 4.71
N LEU A 320 -7.83 25.76 4.63
CA LEU A 320 -6.97 24.67 4.18
C LEU A 320 -6.49 24.91 2.74
N ILE A 321 -7.41 25.19 1.81
CA ILE A 321 -7.08 25.45 0.40
C ILE A 321 -6.13 26.65 0.28
N LYS A 322 -6.40 27.75 0.99
CA LYS A 322 -5.52 28.93 1.01
C LYS A 322 -4.12 28.59 1.52
N LEU A 323 -4.01 27.77 2.56
CA LEU A 323 -2.73 27.33 3.07
C LEU A 323 -1.96 26.51 2.02
N VAL A 324 -2.59 25.50 1.42
CA VAL A 324 -1.98 24.66 0.37
C VAL A 324 -1.48 25.54 -0.80
N LYS A 325 -2.28 26.52 -1.22
CA LYS A 325 -1.88 27.51 -2.24
C LYS A 325 -0.68 28.35 -1.82
N SER A 326 -0.67 28.85 -0.58
CA SER A 326 0.41 29.70 -0.08
C SER A 326 1.76 28.98 0.07
N GLU A 327 1.71 27.67 0.32
CA GLU A 327 2.89 26.82 0.41
C GLU A 327 3.39 26.34 -0.97
N GLY A 328 2.66 26.66 -2.06
CA GLY A 328 3.04 26.30 -3.43
C GLY A 328 2.71 24.86 -3.85
N ASP A 329 1.94 24.15 -3.01
CA ASP A 329 1.58 22.74 -3.25
C ASP A 329 0.26 22.60 -4.05
N TRP A 330 -0.37 23.71 -4.44
CA TRP A 330 -1.59 23.72 -5.22
C TRP A 330 -1.29 23.73 -6.73
N ILE A 331 -1.92 22.82 -7.45
CA ILE A 331 -1.88 22.73 -8.92
C ILE A 331 -3.31 22.85 -9.39
N ASP A 332 -3.62 23.76 -10.31
CA ASP A 332 -4.98 23.91 -10.82
C ASP A 332 -5.42 22.68 -11.65
N PRO A 333 -6.71 22.28 -11.57
CA PRO A 333 -7.25 21.04 -12.14
C PRO A 333 -7.27 20.97 -13.68
#